data_AF-A0A920B330-F1
#
_entry.id   AF-A0A920B330-F1
#
_cell.length_a   1.000
_cell.length_b   1.000
_cell.length_c   1.000
_cell.angle_alpha   90.00
_cell.angle_beta   90.00
_cell.angle_gamma   90.00
#
_symmetry.space_group_name_H-M   'P 1'
#
loop_
_entity.id
_entity.type
_entity.pdbx_description
1 polymer ?
#
loop_
_entity_poly.entity_id
_entity_poly.type
_entity_poly.pdbx_seq_one_letter_code
_entity_poly.pdbx_strand_id
1 'polypeptide(L)'
;MLKVSHLGIDIGGAHLKVIGVDKRNKVVLVDYENCAIWEGIEKLQAKFRKINNIINNNSVKCGITMSGEMCDNFKNRLIGAKILTKECNNLRFNNFFYVSSKEVFTKKPNYKHLISLNWHSIGRFLENKIENCIAIDFGSTTTDFICIKNNKIINKFTDDYSRINNTELLYTGFTRTPIFGVTNQIDYNKKKTKNYS
;
A
#
# COMPACT_ATOMS: atom_id res chain seq x y z
N MET A 1 -19.21 -20.06 -3.15
CA MET A 1 -18.62 -19.03 -4.04
C MET A 1 -19.00 -17.65 -3.53
N LEU A 2 -18.04 -16.72 -3.50
CA LEU A 2 -18.24 -15.38 -2.93
C LEU A 2 -18.93 -14.45 -3.94
N LYS A 3 -19.98 -13.74 -3.51
CA LYS A 3 -20.69 -12.73 -4.32
C LYS A 3 -20.01 -11.37 -4.19
N VAL A 4 -18.81 -11.24 -4.77
CA VAL A 4 -18.06 -9.97 -4.81
C VAL A 4 -18.57 -9.09 -5.95
N SER A 5 -18.72 -7.79 -5.71
CA SER A 5 -19.02 -6.77 -6.72
C SER A 5 -17.86 -5.81 -6.95
N HIS A 6 -17.16 -5.44 -5.87
CA HIS A 6 -15.95 -4.62 -5.90
C HIS A 6 -14.86 -5.32 -5.10
N LEU A 7 -13.64 -5.27 -5.62
CA LEU A 7 -12.45 -5.85 -5.02
C LEU A 7 -11.42 -4.73 -4.83
N GLY A 8 -10.79 -4.65 -3.68
CA GLY A 8 -9.63 -3.83 -3.39
C GLY A 8 -8.43 -4.74 -3.19
N ILE A 9 -7.33 -4.47 -3.89
CA ILE A 9 -6.07 -5.19 -3.73
C ILE A 9 -4.97 -4.17 -3.45
N ASP A 10 -4.25 -4.36 -2.35
CA ASP A 10 -3.04 -3.61 -2.01
C ASP A 10 -1.81 -4.53 -2.13
N ILE A 11 -1.00 -4.28 -3.15
CA ILE A 11 0.22 -5.04 -3.44
C ILE A 11 1.38 -4.38 -2.70
N GLY A 12 1.59 -4.79 -1.46
CA GLY A 12 2.75 -4.38 -0.67
C GLY A 12 4.01 -5.15 -1.04
N GLY A 13 5.16 -4.68 -0.56
CA GLY A 13 6.42 -5.41 -0.75
C GLY A 13 6.51 -6.72 0.04
N ALA A 14 5.86 -6.79 1.20
CA ALA A 14 5.90 -7.94 2.12
C ALA A 14 4.60 -8.75 2.16
N HIS A 15 3.48 -8.08 1.92
CA HIS A 15 2.16 -8.65 2.12
C HIS A 15 1.25 -8.22 0.98
N LEU A 16 0.33 -9.11 0.62
CA LEU A 16 -0.80 -8.80 -0.24
C LEU A 16 -2.04 -8.66 0.64
N LYS A 17 -2.77 -7.54 0.49
CA LYS A 17 -4.04 -7.31 1.19
C LYS A 17 -5.16 -7.33 0.17
N VAL A 18 -6.25 -8.02 0.47
CA VAL A 18 -7.41 -8.16 -0.41
C VAL A 18 -8.68 -7.92 0.40
N ILE A 19 -9.54 -7.05 -0.11
CA ILE A 19 -10.88 -6.83 0.45
C ILE A 19 -11.92 -6.92 -0.66
N GLY A 20 -12.99 -7.67 -0.44
CA GLY A 20 -14.11 -7.78 -1.38
C GLY A 20 -15.41 -7.38 -0.72
N VAL A 21 -16.20 -6.57 -1.42
CA VAL A 21 -17.54 -6.15 -0.96
C VAL A 21 -18.62 -6.57 -1.96
N ASP A 22 -19.79 -6.93 -1.46
CA ASP A 22 -20.95 -7.24 -2.28
C ASP A 22 -21.65 -5.97 -2.80
N LYS A 23 -22.75 -6.12 -3.54
CA LYS A 23 -23.51 -4.98 -4.11
C LYS A 23 -24.15 -4.08 -3.05
N ARG A 24 -24.23 -4.52 -1.79
CA ARG A 24 -24.77 -3.77 -0.64
C ARG A 24 -23.64 -3.17 0.21
N ASN A 25 -22.41 -3.15 -0.30
CA ASN A 25 -21.20 -2.71 0.40
C ASN A 25 -20.88 -3.52 1.67
N LYS A 26 -21.40 -4.74 1.80
CA LYS A 26 -21.02 -5.63 2.90
C LYS A 26 -19.68 -6.27 2.56
N VAL A 27 -18.74 -6.25 3.51
CA VAL A 27 -17.47 -6.98 3.41
C VAL A 27 -17.77 -8.48 3.41
N VAL A 28 -17.35 -9.16 2.34
CA VAL A 28 -17.56 -10.60 2.12
C VAL A 28 -16.26 -11.36 1.86
N LEU A 29 -15.15 -10.64 1.70
CA LEU A 29 -13.81 -11.20 1.58
C LEU A 29 -12.83 -10.27 2.28
N VAL A 30 -12.01 -10.82 3.16
CA VAL A 30 -10.81 -10.19 3.71
C VAL A 30 -9.71 -11.23 3.65
N ASP A 31 -8.59 -10.89 3.02
CA ASP A 31 -7.40 -11.74 2.99
C ASP A 31 -6.18 -10.86 3.24
N TYR A 32 -5.27 -11.33 4.09
CA TYR A 32 -4.02 -10.67 4.42
C TYR A 32 -2.95 -11.75 4.52
N GLU A 33 -2.09 -11.83 3.52
CA GLU A 33 -1.13 -12.92 3.42
C GLU A 33 0.28 -12.41 3.14
N ASN A 34 1.28 -13.13 3.66
CA ASN A 34 2.67 -12.91 3.28
C ASN A 34 2.83 -13.11 1.77
N CYS A 35 3.41 -12.11 1.12
CA CYS A 35 3.70 -12.06 -0.29
C CYS A 35 4.98 -11.24 -0.47
N ALA A 36 6.11 -11.81 -0.05
CA ALA A 36 7.45 -11.22 -0.16
C ALA A 36 7.87 -11.03 -1.62
N ILE A 37 7.55 -9.87 -2.20
CA ILE A 37 7.85 -9.53 -3.60
C ILE A 37 9.37 -9.48 -3.85
N TRP A 38 10.17 -9.14 -2.83
CA TRP A 38 11.63 -9.12 -2.94
C TRP A 38 12.25 -10.51 -3.21
N GLU A 39 11.53 -11.60 -2.92
CA GLU A 39 12.00 -12.96 -3.21
C GLU A 39 11.63 -13.41 -4.64
N GLY A 40 10.71 -12.71 -5.29
CA GLY A 40 10.16 -13.09 -6.60
C GLY A 40 8.66 -12.82 -6.73
N ILE A 41 8.13 -12.95 -7.94
CA ILE A 41 6.70 -12.68 -8.27
C ILE A 41 5.82 -13.93 -8.22
N GLU A 42 6.40 -15.11 -8.03
CA GLU A 42 5.71 -16.40 -8.10
C GLU A 42 4.64 -16.52 -7.01
N LYS A 43 4.93 -16.01 -5.81
CA LYS A 43 3.96 -15.94 -4.71
C LYS A 43 2.76 -15.08 -5.08
N LEU A 44 2.99 -13.91 -5.69
CA LEU A 44 1.92 -13.02 -6.16
C LEU A 44 1.04 -13.71 -7.20
N GLN A 45 1.65 -14.38 -8.18
CA GLN A 45 0.94 -15.13 -9.21
C GLN A 45 0.10 -16.27 -8.63
N ALA A 46 0.62 -17.00 -7.64
CA ALA A 46 -0.15 -18.02 -6.92
C ALA A 46 -1.36 -17.43 -6.20
N LYS A 47 -1.21 -16.25 -5.57
CA LYS A 47 -2.34 -15.54 -4.94
C LYS A 47 -3.37 -15.08 -5.95
N PHE A 48 -2.97 -14.52 -7.09
CA PHE A 48 -3.92 -14.13 -8.13
C PHE A 48 -4.71 -15.32 -8.67
N ARG A 49 -4.08 -16.50 -8.85
CA ARG A 49 -4.79 -17.74 -9.19
C ARG A 49 -5.82 -18.13 -8.13
N LYS A 50 -5.47 -18.07 -6.84
CA LYS A 50 -6.40 -18.32 -5.73
C LYS A 50 -7.59 -17.35 -5.77
N ILE A 51 -7.34 -16.05 -5.91
CA ILE A 51 -8.37 -15.00 -5.98
C ILE A 51 -9.31 -15.23 -7.17
N ASN A 52 -8.76 -15.52 -8.34
CA ASN A 52 -9.54 -15.85 -9.53
C ASN A 52 -10.46 -17.05 -9.28
N ASN A 53 -9.99 -18.08 -8.56
CA ASN A 53 -10.79 -19.29 -8.30
C ASN A 53 -11.94 -19.04 -7.31
N ILE A 54 -11.76 -18.22 -6.27
CA ILE A 54 -12.77 -18.03 -5.22
C ILE A 54 -13.88 -17.03 -5.60
N ILE A 55 -13.61 -16.11 -6.53
CA ILE A 55 -14.54 -15.05 -6.97
C ILE A 55 -15.15 -15.41 -8.34
N ASN A 56 -16.35 -15.97 -8.36
CA ASN A 56 -17.02 -16.41 -9.60
C ASN A 56 -17.78 -15.30 -10.35
N ASN A 57 -17.16 -14.14 -10.54
CA ASN A 57 -17.74 -13.05 -11.30
C ASN A 57 -16.66 -12.22 -12.01
N ASN A 58 -16.63 -12.25 -13.34
CA ASN A 58 -15.66 -11.47 -14.14
C ASN A 58 -16.04 -9.98 -14.22
N SER A 59 -17.28 -9.60 -13.89
CA SER A 59 -17.74 -8.21 -13.94
C SER A 59 -17.29 -7.38 -12.73
N VAL A 60 -16.50 -7.96 -11.82
CA VAL A 60 -16.02 -7.28 -10.61
C VAL A 60 -15.15 -6.09 -11.00
N LYS A 61 -15.38 -4.95 -10.35
CA LYS A 61 -14.48 -3.79 -10.44
C LYS A 61 -13.38 -3.96 -9.40
N CYS A 62 -12.13 -4.07 -9.84
CA CYS A 62 -10.98 -4.28 -8.98
C CYS A 62 -10.14 -3.00 -8.90
N GLY A 63 -10.16 -2.31 -7.75
CA GLY A 63 -9.26 -1.21 -7.44
C GLY A 63 -7.94 -1.75 -6.90
N ILE A 64 -6.82 -1.27 -7.45
CA ILE A 64 -5.47 -1.77 -7.11
C ILE A 64 -4.60 -0.60 -6.65
N THR A 65 -3.99 -0.75 -5.47
CA THR A 65 -2.86 0.06 -5.00
C THR A 65 -1.61 -0.81 -4.96
N MET A 66 -0.44 -0.18 -5.04
CA MET A 66 0.83 -0.89 -4.89
C MET A 66 1.84 -0.02 -4.14
N SER A 67 2.64 -0.69 -3.32
CA SER A 67 3.87 -0.19 -2.72
C SER A 67 5.03 -1.19 -2.91
N GLY A 68 4.76 -2.38 -3.45
CA GLY A 68 5.74 -3.42 -3.72
C GLY A 68 6.69 -3.12 -4.87
N GLU A 69 6.40 -2.11 -5.70
CA GLU A 69 7.30 -1.66 -6.77
C GLU A 69 8.63 -1.11 -6.24
N MET A 70 8.69 -0.83 -4.93
CA MET A 70 9.89 -0.36 -4.22
C MET A 70 10.81 -1.49 -3.75
N CYS A 71 10.47 -2.76 -3.98
CA CYS A 71 11.31 -3.88 -3.56
C CYS A 71 12.66 -3.93 -4.30
N ASP A 72 13.69 -4.35 -3.55
CA ASP A 72 15.10 -4.31 -3.99
C ASP A 72 15.42 -5.25 -5.17
N ASN A 73 14.57 -6.25 -5.43
CA ASN A 73 14.71 -7.13 -6.57
C ASN A 73 14.37 -6.44 -7.92
N PHE A 74 13.78 -5.24 -7.89
CA PHE A 74 13.58 -4.43 -9.07
C PHE A 74 14.70 -3.42 -9.25
N LYS A 75 15.20 -3.29 -10.49
CA LYS A 75 16.24 -2.32 -10.84
C LYS A 75 15.88 -0.87 -10.48
N ASN A 76 14.60 -0.52 -10.56
CA ASN A 76 14.05 0.74 -10.06
C ASN A 76 12.52 0.66 -9.94
N ARG A 77 11.93 1.65 -9.26
CA ARG A 77 10.47 1.74 -9.02
C ARG A 77 9.63 1.68 -10.29
N LEU A 78 10.09 2.32 -11.38
CA LEU A 78 9.37 2.33 -12.66
C LEU A 78 9.30 0.92 -13.28
N ILE A 79 10.40 0.16 -13.21
CA ILE A 79 10.44 -1.22 -13.69
C ILE A 79 9.55 -2.10 -12.81
N GLY A 80 9.64 -1.98 -11.49
CA GLY A 80 8.77 -2.69 -10.55
C GLY A 80 7.29 -2.44 -10.85
N ALA A 81 6.88 -1.18 -11.00
CA ALA A 81 5.50 -0.81 -11.27
C ALA A 81 4.99 -1.39 -12.60
N LYS A 82 5.83 -1.39 -13.65
CA LYS A 82 5.50 -2.03 -14.94
C LYS A 82 5.29 -3.53 -14.80
N ILE A 83 6.19 -4.21 -14.10
CA ILE A 83 6.10 -5.66 -13.87
C ILE A 83 4.82 -5.99 -13.10
N LEU A 84 4.58 -5.34 -11.95
CA LEU A 84 3.41 -5.58 -11.12
C LEU A 84 2.10 -5.26 -11.85
N THR A 85 2.06 -4.16 -12.61
CA THR A 85 0.89 -3.81 -13.44
C THR A 85 0.64 -4.88 -14.50
N LYS A 86 1.68 -5.43 -15.13
CA LYS A 86 1.56 -6.53 -16.09
C LYS A 86 1.03 -7.79 -15.41
N GLU A 87 1.52 -8.14 -14.23
CA GLU A 87 1.01 -9.29 -13.46
C GLU A 87 -0.46 -9.15 -13.10
N CYS A 88 -0.93 -7.93 -12.84
CA CYS A 88 -2.34 -7.67 -12.57
C CYS A 88 -3.26 -8.01 -13.76
N ASN A 89 -2.75 -8.08 -15.00
CA ASN A 89 -3.54 -8.54 -16.15
C ASN A 89 -3.95 -10.01 -16.04
N ASN A 90 -3.32 -10.79 -15.15
CA ASN A 90 -3.71 -12.16 -14.85
C ASN A 90 -4.96 -12.24 -13.94
N LEU A 91 -5.41 -11.12 -13.35
CA LEU A 91 -6.70 -11.04 -12.66
C LEU A 91 -7.83 -10.93 -13.67
N ARG A 92 -8.86 -11.78 -13.56
CA ARG A 92 -9.98 -11.85 -14.52
C ARG A 92 -11.03 -10.73 -14.40
N PHE A 93 -10.67 -9.64 -13.73
CA PHE A 93 -11.59 -8.57 -13.33
C PHE A 93 -11.35 -7.27 -14.12
N ASN A 94 -12.25 -6.30 -13.96
CA ASN A 94 -12.03 -4.96 -14.46
C ASN A 94 -11.07 -4.22 -13.52
N ASN A 95 -9.77 -4.30 -13.82
CA ASN A 95 -8.71 -3.73 -13.00
C ASN A 95 -8.58 -2.22 -13.25
N PHE A 96 -8.51 -1.45 -12.16
CA PHE A 96 -8.26 -0.03 -12.15
C PHE A 96 -7.16 0.26 -11.13
N PHE A 97 -6.14 0.98 -11.55
CA PHE A 97 -5.01 1.33 -10.71
C PHE A 97 -5.22 2.70 -10.11
N TYR A 98 -4.92 2.80 -8.82
CA TYR A 98 -4.95 4.07 -8.11
C TYR A 98 -3.85 5.00 -8.62
N VAL A 99 -4.16 6.26 -8.91
CA VAL A 99 -3.16 7.24 -9.33
C VAL A 99 -3.37 8.60 -8.66
N SER A 100 -2.30 9.36 -8.44
CA SER A 100 -2.33 10.71 -7.88
C SER A 100 -2.71 11.75 -8.94
N SER A 101 -3.89 11.60 -9.54
CA SER A 101 -4.41 12.51 -10.56
C SER A 101 -5.89 12.85 -10.29
N LYS A 102 -6.48 13.75 -11.08
CA LYS A 102 -7.93 14.02 -11.03
C LYS A 102 -8.75 12.73 -11.19
N GLU A 103 -8.27 11.81 -12.02
CA GLU A 103 -8.80 10.45 -12.10
C GLU A 103 -8.17 9.61 -10.99
N VAL A 104 -8.93 9.29 -9.94
CA VAL A 104 -8.43 8.55 -8.77
C VAL A 104 -8.08 7.09 -9.12
N PHE A 105 -8.77 6.51 -10.10
CA PHE A 105 -8.59 5.14 -10.58
C PHE A 105 -8.65 5.08 -12.10
N THR A 106 -7.67 4.43 -12.75
CA THR A 106 -7.61 4.33 -14.22
C THR A 106 -7.15 2.95 -14.69
N LYS A 107 -7.60 2.54 -15.88
CA LYS A 107 -7.15 1.29 -16.53
C LYS A 107 -5.76 1.41 -17.16
N LYS A 108 -5.32 2.65 -17.46
CA LYS A 108 -4.07 2.93 -18.16
C LYS A 108 -3.24 3.92 -17.34
N PRO A 109 -2.68 3.50 -16.21
CA PRO A 109 -1.96 4.41 -15.32
C PRO A 109 -0.70 4.92 -16.02
N ASN A 110 -0.46 6.23 -15.90
CA ASN A 110 0.88 6.75 -16.08
C ASN A 110 1.70 6.37 -14.84
N TYR A 111 2.74 5.57 -15.02
CA TYR A 111 3.54 5.05 -13.92
C TYR A 111 4.12 6.13 -13.01
N LYS A 112 4.39 7.34 -13.53
CA LYS A 112 4.86 8.47 -12.69
C LYS A 112 3.85 8.87 -11.61
N HIS A 113 2.57 8.61 -11.84
CA HIS A 113 1.47 8.93 -10.93
C HIS A 113 0.91 7.69 -10.23
N LEU A 114 1.57 6.53 -10.31
CA LEU A 114 1.14 5.27 -9.69
C LEU A 114 1.97 4.91 -8.45
N ILE A 115 3.24 5.31 -8.44
CA ILE A 115 4.28 4.85 -7.51
C ILE A 115 4.16 5.59 -6.17
N SER A 116 4.30 4.86 -5.05
CA SER A 116 4.37 5.41 -3.67
C SER A 116 3.11 6.18 -3.21
N LEU A 117 1.92 5.67 -3.53
CA LEU A 117 0.64 6.35 -3.25
C LEU A 117 -0.33 5.58 -2.35
N ASN A 118 0.11 4.48 -1.75
CA ASN A 118 -0.70 3.71 -0.79
C ASN A 118 -1.25 4.62 0.33
N TRP A 119 -0.42 5.49 0.92
CA TRP A 119 -0.83 6.47 1.93
C TRP A 119 -1.87 7.47 1.40
N HIS A 120 -1.71 7.93 0.15
CA HIS A 120 -2.59 8.93 -0.44
C HIS A 120 -4.01 8.37 -0.65
N SER A 121 -4.14 7.08 -0.94
CA SER A 121 -5.44 6.41 -1.06
C SER A 121 -6.25 6.45 0.24
N ILE A 122 -5.59 6.29 1.39
CA ILE A 122 -6.19 6.41 2.73
C ILE A 122 -6.66 7.86 2.95
N GLY A 123 -5.81 8.84 2.63
CA GLY A 123 -6.15 10.25 2.73
C GLY A 123 -7.39 10.62 1.91
N ARG A 124 -7.47 10.14 0.66
CA ARG A 124 -8.61 10.40 -0.25
C ARG A 124 -9.89 9.73 0.22
N PHE A 125 -9.79 8.62 0.93
CA PHE A 125 -10.96 8.01 1.57
C PHE A 125 -11.42 8.86 2.76
N LEU A 126 -10.49 9.28 3.61
CA LEU A 126 -10.78 9.99 4.85
C LEU A 126 -11.23 11.44 4.64
N GLU A 127 -10.76 12.13 3.59
CA GLU A 127 -11.15 13.52 3.30
C GLU A 127 -12.68 13.66 3.11
N ASN A 128 -13.36 12.58 2.72
CA ASN A 128 -14.82 12.52 2.51
C ASN A 128 -15.57 12.02 3.77
N LYS A 129 -14.87 11.85 4.89
CA LYS A 129 -15.39 11.24 6.13
C LYS A 129 -15.09 12.09 7.36
N ILE A 130 -13.92 12.69 7.42
CA ILE A 130 -13.43 13.44 8.57
C ILE A 130 -12.84 14.75 8.07
N GLU A 131 -13.42 15.87 8.50
CA GLU A 131 -13.05 17.20 7.99
C GLU A 131 -11.63 17.60 8.37
N ASN A 132 -11.22 17.32 9.62
CA ASN A 132 -9.94 17.70 10.18
C ASN A 132 -9.37 16.52 10.98
N CYS A 133 -8.28 15.91 10.51
CA CYS A 133 -7.60 14.83 11.22
C CYS A 133 -6.16 14.63 10.76
N ILE A 134 -5.38 13.91 11.58
CA ILE A 134 -4.13 13.29 11.16
C ILE A 134 -4.36 11.78 11.23
N ALA A 135 -4.32 11.11 10.09
CA ALA A 135 -4.29 9.65 10.05
C ALA A 135 -2.85 9.16 10.09
N ILE A 136 -2.62 8.11 10.87
CA ILE A 136 -1.29 7.52 11.09
C ILE A 136 -1.36 6.08 10.60
N ASP A 137 -0.65 5.78 9.51
CA ASP A 137 -0.57 4.42 8.94
C ASP A 137 0.79 3.80 9.27
N PHE A 138 0.76 2.78 10.13
CA PHE A 138 1.95 2.03 10.52
C PHE A 138 2.17 0.88 9.55
N GLY A 139 3.16 1.04 8.68
CA GLY A 139 3.76 -0.04 7.94
C GLY A 139 4.71 -0.87 8.79
N SER A 140 5.22 -1.96 8.19
CA SER A 140 6.26 -2.78 8.83
C SER A 140 7.60 -2.04 8.96
N THR A 141 7.91 -1.12 8.03
CA THR A 141 9.18 -0.37 7.94
C THR A 141 9.02 1.14 8.08
N THR A 142 7.84 1.67 7.78
CA THR A 142 7.57 3.11 7.71
C THR A 142 6.30 3.45 8.47
N THR A 143 6.15 4.71 8.84
CA THR A 143 4.92 5.29 9.37
C THR A 143 4.55 6.50 8.53
N ASP A 144 3.39 6.47 7.88
CA ASP A 144 2.88 7.56 7.07
C ASP A 144 1.97 8.47 7.91
N PHE A 145 2.20 9.79 7.85
CA PHE A 145 1.34 10.79 8.47
C PHE A 145 0.54 11.51 7.39
N ILE A 146 -0.79 11.37 7.46
CA ILE A 146 -1.71 11.87 6.44
C ILE A 146 -2.55 12.97 7.06
N CYS A 147 -2.26 14.22 6.67
CA CYS A 147 -2.87 15.39 7.26
C CYS A 147 -4.08 15.82 6.42
N ILE A 148 -5.24 15.91 7.05
CA ILE A 148 -6.49 16.35 6.43
C ILE A 148 -6.99 17.58 7.17
N LYS A 149 -7.28 18.65 6.42
CA LYS A 149 -7.87 19.89 6.92
C LYS A 149 -8.91 20.41 5.95
N ASN A 150 -10.07 20.81 6.44
CA ASN A 150 -11.20 21.28 5.63
C ASN A 150 -11.56 20.29 4.50
N ASN A 151 -11.66 18.99 4.81
CA ASN A 151 -11.95 17.92 3.84
C ASN A 151 -10.94 17.81 2.68
N LYS A 152 -9.69 18.21 2.90
CA LYS A 152 -8.62 18.10 1.91
C LYS A 152 -7.34 17.56 2.52
N ILE A 153 -6.67 16.68 1.80
CA ILE A 153 -5.29 16.30 2.10
C ILE A 153 -4.41 17.54 1.97
N ILE A 154 -3.65 17.86 3.01
CA ILE A 154 -2.75 19.02 3.07
C ILE A 154 -1.27 18.63 3.18
N ASN A 155 -0.94 17.35 3.01
CA ASN A 155 0.42 16.90 2.78
C ASN A 155 1.04 17.68 1.60
N LYS A 156 2.25 18.20 1.78
CA LYS A 156 2.94 19.06 0.82
C LYS A 156 3.64 18.26 -0.27
N PHE A 157 4.09 17.06 0.05
CA PHE A 157 4.99 16.29 -0.81
C PHE A 157 4.43 14.90 -1.11
N THR A 158 4.85 14.35 -2.25
CA THR A 158 4.46 13.01 -2.69
C THR A 158 5.63 12.05 -2.79
N ASP A 159 6.86 12.53 -2.89
CA ASP A 159 8.07 11.72 -2.85
C ASP A 159 8.54 11.47 -1.41
N ASP A 160 9.11 10.29 -1.17
CA ASP A 160 9.51 9.86 0.19
C ASP A 160 10.54 10.79 0.81
N TYR A 161 11.51 11.29 0.04
CA TYR A 161 12.59 12.14 0.54
C TYR A 161 12.04 13.45 1.12
N SER A 162 11.21 14.14 0.35
CA SER A 162 10.63 15.41 0.79
C SER A 162 9.61 15.20 1.91
N ARG A 163 8.87 14.07 1.90
CA ARG A 163 7.95 13.71 2.99
C ARG A 163 8.68 13.44 4.30
N ILE A 164 9.84 12.78 4.28
CA ILE A 164 10.69 12.59 5.47
C ILE A 164 11.12 13.94 6.04
N ASN A 165 11.62 14.84 5.18
CA ASN A 165 12.07 16.16 5.59
C ASN A 165 10.94 17.08 6.10
N ASN A 166 9.69 16.78 5.78
CA ASN A 166 8.51 17.54 6.23
C ASN A 166 7.68 16.79 7.29
N THR A 167 8.21 15.73 7.92
CA THR A 167 7.50 14.93 8.95
C THR A 167 6.19 14.28 8.48
N GLU A 168 6.06 14.04 7.17
CA GLU A 168 4.90 13.37 6.55
C GLU A 168 5.14 11.86 6.37
N LEU A 169 6.38 11.41 6.56
CA LEU A 169 6.81 10.03 6.49
C LEU A 169 7.94 9.83 7.52
N LEU A 170 7.83 8.82 8.36
CA LEU A 170 8.90 8.38 9.26
C LEU A 170 9.40 7.02 8.80
N TYR A 171 10.73 6.84 8.71
CA TYR A 171 11.34 5.56 8.36
C TYR A 171 11.45 4.63 9.59
N THR A 172 10.35 4.51 10.32
CA THR A 172 10.17 3.64 11.47
C THR A 172 8.80 3.01 11.35
N GLY A 173 8.74 1.69 11.38
CA GLY A 173 7.51 0.91 11.33
C GLY A 173 7.47 -0.10 12.46
N PHE A 174 6.42 -0.92 12.47
CA PHE A 174 6.09 -1.74 13.64
C PHE A 174 6.99 -2.96 13.83
N THR A 175 7.50 -3.59 12.76
CA THR A 175 8.08 -4.94 12.85
C THR A 175 9.47 -5.11 12.24
N ARG A 176 9.87 -4.25 11.29
CA ARG A 176 11.11 -4.43 10.51
C ARG A 176 12.12 -3.29 10.71
N THR A 177 11.83 -2.33 11.58
CA THR A 177 12.81 -1.29 11.91
C THR A 177 13.79 -1.85 12.94
N PRO A 178 15.09 -1.95 12.61
CA PRO A 178 16.07 -2.39 13.59
C PRO A 178 16.15 -1.41 14.75
N ILE A 179 16.37 -1.91 15.97
CA ILE A 179 16.41 -1.08 17.19
C ILE A 179 17.45 0.03 17.08
N PHE A 180 18.60 -0.25 16.47
CA PHE A 180 19.65 0.75 16.23
C PHE A 180 19.22 1.85 15.24
N GLY A 181 18.24 1.60 14.38
CA GLY A 181 17.64 2.60 13.50
C GLY A 181 16.66 3.53 14.21
N VAL A 182 16.21 3.17 15.42
CA VAL A 182 15.31 3.97 16.26
C VAL A 182 16.11 4.77 17.29
N THR A 183 17.12 4.16 17.90
CA THR A 183 17.95 4.81 18.91
C THR A 183 19.38 4.27 18.95
N ASN A 184 20.32 5.20 19.14
CA ASN A 184 21.73 4.89 19.37
C ASN A 184 22.04 4.64 20.86
N GLN A 185 21.03 4.72 21.73
CA GLN A 185 21.20 4.57 23.17
C GLN A 185 19.97 3.97 23.83
N ILE A 186 20.20 3.04 24.76
CA ILE A 186 19.15 2.42 25.57
C ILE A 186 19.46 2.60 27.06
N ASP A 187 18.42 2.73 27.86
CA ASP A 187 18.55 2.68 29.32
C ASP A 187 18.51 1.23 29.78
N TYR A 188 19.66 0.73 30.21
CA TYR A 188 19.81 -0.62 30.76
C TYR A 188 20.26 -0.50 32.22
N ASN A 189 19.47 -1.05 33.16
CA ASN A 189 19.74 -0.96 34.60
C ASN A 189 20.00 0.47 35.11
N LYS A 190 19.17 1.44 34.68
CA LYS A 190 19.31 2.88 35.00
C LYS A 190 20.61 3.51 34.50
N LYS A 191 21.33 2.86 33.59
CA LYS A 191 22.52 3.38 32.93
C LYS A 191 22.28 3.53 31.43
N LYS A 192 22.65 4.70 30.93
CA LYS A 192 22.66 5.02 29.51
C LYS A 192 23.75 4.21 28.81
N THR A 193 23.35 3.26 27.97
CA THR A 193 24.26 2.37 27.23
C THR A 193 24.12 2.63 25.74
N LYS A 194 25.23 2.83 25.03
CA LYS A 194 25.21 2.99 23.57
C LYS A 194 24.87 1.66 22.91
N ASN A 195 23.99 1.69 21.91
CA ASN A 195 23.81 0.56 20.99
C ASN A 195 25.05 0.53 20.08
N TYR A 196 26.01 -0.32 20.42
CA TYR A 196 27.09 -0.66 19.50
C TYR A 196 26.55 -1.75 18.57
N SER A 197 26.16 -1.35 17.36
CA SER A 197 26.02 -2.25 16.21
C SER A 197 27.37 -2.44 15.55
#